data_AF-A0A2H0XZ27-F1
#
_entry.id   AF-A0A2H0XZ27-F1
#
_cell.length_a   1.000
_cell.length_b   1.000
_cell.length_c   1.000
_cell.angle_alpha   90.00
_cell.angle_beta   90.00
_cell.angle_gamma   90.00
#
_symmetry.space_group_name_H-M   'P 1'
#
loop_
_entity.id
_entity.type
_entity.pdbx_description
1 polymer ?
#
loop_
_entity_poly.entity_id
_entity_poly.type
_entity_poly.pdbx_seq_one_letter_code
_entity_poly.pdbx_strand_id
1 'polypeptide(L)'
;MDLLGIRPATRLTEFQRSHLARNGVHDDRFPPTVLGEISRLTIPAVELRRRPLTVGLTVDSRNPHERDDAFSVQKIARNYLVAVSIADVTALLCCDGPTDLEARRRGSSIYAGSLYIPMFPEQLIELASLIPGVPRLTWTVAMTFNEKGKRLGTQVHESVFVNRWAMDFEEAGRIVLGQESVAVPLIAESLYYGRELAQLLRERRKPLLEHDSGLLDNSGFHKGEEPLTEEGVIGSLIVEELMVATNTAIAELMIGKSPLLWRCHGLKGREVERGQMKVEIQELSASSDETRFQALLEQRFSPAYYSTKCRGHLGLGLDEYTHFTSPIRRYPDLVVQRLLRVLLRKGSFRGHEQREINQVLDPLAYYLSWYPQHAKRIAADVAGMPRPFAAMLENSEKMTFARLCSLKSKVFERLLKLAVNSNLAGLPLFLLALKKRGFTPASHLAFLFQKSFADQQIQDFVLSLFEKYESEHDYIDLLNNLAVLERWEGLTYLERAWPPTRGIRLPRYRGWFRASVKGKFLGVEPRGAPSGARKRVKEKAAFAFLKAYLIGDLVEANWRWGL
;
A
#
# COMPACT_ATOMS: atom_id res chain seq x y z
N MET A 1 26.34 -7.16 16.12
CA MET A 1 26.00 -8.16 15.11
C MET A 1 24.78 -8.89 15.64
N ASP A 2 23.65 -8.81 14.95
CA ASP A 2 22.41 -9.48 15.36
C ASP A 2 22.62 -10.99 15.32
N LEU A 3 22.61 -11.64 16.49
CA LEU A 3 22.80 -13.09 16.67
C LEU A 3 21.71 -13.94 15.99
N LEU A 4 20.64 -13.31 15.50
CA LEU A 4 19.46 -13.96 14.93
C LEU A 4 19.28 -13.70 13.42
N GLY A 5 20.06 -12.79 12.83
CA GLY A 5 19.93 -12.41 11.43
C GLY A 5 18.56 -11.78 11.07
N ILE A 6 17.87 -11.20 12.06
CA ILE A 6 16.57 -10.54 11.92
C ILE A 6 16.71 -9.04 12.18
N ARG A 7 16.13 -8.19 11.34
CA ARG A 7 16.17 -6.73 11.49
C ARG A 7 15.14 -6.27 12.55
N PRO A 8 15.50 -5.40 13.51
CA PRO A 8 14.57 -4.94 14.54
C PRO A 8 13.55 -3.93 14.00
N ALA A 9 12.54 -3.62 14.84
CA ALA A 9 11.57 -2.56 14.60
C ALA A 9 12.25 -1.20 14.37
N THR A 10 11.66 -0.37 13.52
CA THR A 10 12.17 1.00 13.34
C THR A 10 11.79 1.82 14.56
N ARG A 11 12.79 2.30 15.31
CA ARG A 11 12.55 3.23 16.42
C ARG A 11 12.04 4.56 15.89
N LEU A 12 10.82 4.91 16.28
CA LEU A 12 10.19 6.17 15.90
C LEU A 12 10.58 7.30 16.86
N THR A 13 10.57 8.52 16.34
CA THR A 13 10.57 9.76 17.13
C THR A 13 9.16 10.04 17.68
N GLU A 14 9.01 10.77 18.77
CA GLU A 14 7.69 11.16 19.31
C GLU A 14 6.88 11.96 18.29
N PHE A 15 7.54 12.77 17.46
CA PHE A 15 6.89 13.44 16.34
C PHE A 15 6.24 12.44 15.36
N GLN A 16 7.00 11.44 14.92
CA GLN A 16 6.49 10.42 13.99
C GLN A 16 5.36 9.61 14.62
N ARG A 17 5.49 9.25 15.92
CA ARG A 17 4.42 8.59 16.67
C ARG A 17 3.15 9.44 16.72
N SER A 18 3.28 10.73 17.04
CA SER A 18 2.14 11.65 17.05
C SER A 18 1.50 11.78 15.67
N HIS A 19 2.28 11.78 14.59
CA HIS A 19 1.76 11.84 13.23
C HIS A 19 0.96 10.57 12.87
N LEU A 20 1.48 9.39 13.18
CA LEU A 20 0.77 8.12 13.01
C LEU A 20 -0.53 8.12 13.81
N ALA A 21 -0.47 8.47 15.10
CA ALA A 21 -1.62 8.46 15.99
C ALA A 21 -2.75 9.42 15.54
N ARG A 22 -2.41 10.63 15.08
CA ARG A 22 -3.40 11.59 14.54
C ARG A 22 -4.12 11.07 13.29
N ASN A 23 -3.47 10.19 12.54
CA ASN A 23 -4.03 9.54 11.37
C ASN A 23 -4.58 8.14 11.70
N GLY A 24 -4.76 7.79 12.97
CA GLY A 24 -5.35 6.51 13.37
C GLY A 24 -4.47 5.29 13.08
N VAL A 25 -3.15 5.46 12.98
CA VAL A 25 -2.19 4.39 12.72
C VAL A 25 -1.39 4.06 13.98
N HIS A 26 -1.24 2.77 14.27
CA HIS A 26 -0.44 2.26 15.38
C HIS A 26 1.06 2.56 15.18
N ASP A 27 1.78 2.82 16.27
CA ASP A 27 3.22 3.08 16.28
C ASP A 27 4.05 1.85 16.70
N ASP A 28 5.34 2.07 17.00
CA ASP A 28 6.30 1.05 17.42
C ASP A 28 6.13 0.59 18.89
N ARG A 29 5.20 1.18 19.65
CA ARG A 29 4.97 0.85 21.06
C ARG A 29 3.81 -0.12 21.22
N PHE A 30 3.87 -0.94 22.28
CA PHE A 30 2.81 -1.89 22.63
C PHE A 30 2.26 -1.59 24.04
N PRO A 31 0.97 -1.87 24.29
CA PRO A 31 0.38 -1.69 25.61
C PRO A 31 1.08 -2.51 26.72
N PRO A 32 1.13 -2.04 27.98
CA PRO A 32 1.74 -2.79 29.08
C PRO A 32 1.14 -4.19 29.30
N THR A 33 -0.15 -4.36 29.02
CA THR A 33 -0.84 -5.67 29.10
C THR A 33 -0.27 -6.68 28.10
N VAL A 34 0.08 -6.24 26.89
CA VAL A 34 0.73 -7.06 25.85
C VAL A 34 2.15 -7.42 26.29
N LEU A 35 2.92 -6.44 26.73
CA LEU A 35 4.30 -6.67 27.20
C LEU A 35 4.36 -7.61 28.41
N GLY A 36 3.38 -7.51 29.31
CA GLY A 36 3.24 -8.39 30.47
C GLY A 36 2.79 -9.81 30.15
N GLU A 37 2.08 -10.05 29.04
CA GLU A 37 1.79 -11.39 28.53
C GLU A 37 3.04 -12.00 27.89
N ILE A 38 3.67 -11.25 26.99
CA ILE A 38 4.81 -11.72 26.17
C ILE A 38 6.04 -12.04 27.00
N SER A 39 6.32 -11.28 28.07
CA SER A 39 7.45 -11.56 28.96
C SER A 39 7.38 -12.93 29.65
N ARG A 40 6.20 -13.58 29.64
CA ARG A 40 5.96 -14.91 30.22
C ARG A 40 5.76 -16.00 29.16
N LEU A 41 5.72 -15.64 27.87
CA LEU A 41 5.52 -16.60 26.80
C LEU A 41 6.77 -17.45 26.61
N THR A 42 6.53 -18.76 26.45
CA THR A 42 7.54 -19.75 26.12
C THR A 42 6.92 -20.75 25.16
N ILE A 43 7.74 -21.46 24.38
CA ILE A 43 7.23 -22.53 23.53
C ILE A 43 6.77 -23.70 24.42
N PRO A 44 5.50 -24.14 24.36
CA PRO A 44 5.03 -25.23 25.21
C PRO A 44 5.80 -26.53 24.96
N ALA A 45 6.53 -27.02 25.96
CA ALA A 45 7.37 -28.22 25.86
C ALA A 45 6.58 -29.52 25.55
N VAL A 46 5.28 -29.55 25.84
CA VAL A 46 4.39 -30.66 25.46
C VAL A 46 4.16 -30.68 23.95
N GLU A 47 3.96 -29.52 23.33
CA GLU A 47 3.74 -29.40 21.88
C GLU A 47 5.00 -29.81 21.10
N LEU A 48 6.18 -29.40 21.59
CA LEU A 48 7.47 -29.79 21.01
C LEU A 48 7.70 -31.31 20.99
N ARG A 49 7.13 -32.05 21.96
CA ARG A 49 7.30 -33.51 22.08
C ARG A 49 6.25 -34.30 21.31
N ARG A 50 5.04 -33.77 21.18
CA ARG A 50 3.88 -34.49 20.63
C ARG A 50 3.80 -34.40 19.10
N ARG A 51 4.22 -33.27 18.53
CA ARG A 51 4.08 -33.01 17.09
C ARG A 51 5.18 -33.70 16.28
N PRO A 52 4.89 -34.17 15.06
CA PRO A 52 5.91 -34.76 14.20
C PRO A 52 6.99 -33.74 13.83
N LEU A 53 8.24 -34.20 13.81
CA LEU A 53 9.39 -33.39 13.39
C LEU A 53 9.43 -33.29 11.86
N THR A 54 9.65 -32.08 11.35
CA THR A 54 9.94 -31.80 9.95
C THR A 54 11.17 -30.90 9.83
N VAL A 55 11.83 -30.93 8.67
CA VAL A 55 13.08 -30.21 8.39
C VAL A 55 13.03 -29.62 6.98
N GLY A 56 13.80 -28.56 6.76
CA GLY A 56 13.84 -27.87 5.47
C GLY A 56 14.71 -26.63 5.55
N LEU A 57 14.41 -25.67 4.67
CA LEU A 57 15.11 -24.40 4.57
C LEU A 57 14.15 -23.21 4.55
N THR A 58 14.66 -22.04 4.91
CA THR A 58 13.99 -20.74 4.73
C THR A 58 14.76 -19.93 3.69
N VAL A 59 14.03 -19.29 2.77
CA VAL A 59 14.59 -18.37 1.77
C VAL A 59 13.80 -17.06 1.86
N ASP A 60 14.48 -15.98 2.21
CA ASP A 60 13.83 -14.69 2.50
C ASP A 60 14.61 -13.52 1.85
N SER A 61 14.17 -12.29 2.10
CA SER A 61 14.98 -11.11 1.76
C SER A 61 16.25 -11.05 2.61
N ARG A 62 17.23 -10.25 2.15
CA ARG A 62 18.44 -9.98 2.92
C ARG A 62 18.07 -9.22 4.21
N ASN A 63 18.43 -9.78 5.37
CA ASN A 63 18.06 -9.28 6.71
C ASN A 63 16.54 -9.17 6.94
N PRO A 64 15.81 -10.30 6.94
CA PRO A 64 14.36 -10.28 7.09
C PRO A 64 13.94 -9.80 8.49
N HIS A 65 12.73 -9.29 8.64
CA HIS A 65 12.17 -8.91 9.95
C HIS A 65 11.52 -10.10 10.68
N GLU A 66 11.11 -11.12 9.94
CA GLU A 66 10.52 -12.34 10.44
C GLU A 66 10.69 -13.46 9.40
N ARG A 67 10.60 -14.72 9.84
CA ARG A 67 10.58 -15.89 8.93
C ARG A 67 9.34 -16.72 9.23
N ASP A 68 8.33 -16.55 8.39
CA ASP A 68 7.02 -17.20 8.54
C ASP A 68 7.01 -18.62 7.98
N ASP A 69 7.69 -18.81 6.86
CA ASP A 69 7.58 -20.01 6.04
C ASP A 69 8.94 -20.66 5.77
N ALA A 70 8.89 -21.97 5.60
CA ALA A 70 10.01 -22.81 5.23
C ALA A 70 9.52 -23.92 4.31
N PHE A 71 10.41 -24.49 3.52
CA PHE A 71 10.03 -25.56 2.61
C PHE A 71 11.11 -26.64 2.45
N SER A 72 10.67 -27.77 1.91
CA SER A 72 11.53 -28.81 1.33
C SER A 72 10.85 -29.36 0.09
N VAL A 73 11.62 -29.62 -0.95
CA VAL A 73 11.11 -30.22 -2.19
C VAL A 73 11.97 -31.42 -2.54
N GLN A 74 11.32 -32.54 -2.86
CA GLN A 74 11.98 -33.75 -3.34
C GLN A 74 11.26 -34.24 -4.58
N LYS A 75 11.99 -34.95 -5.46
CA LYS A 75 11.39 -35.62 -6.61
C LYS A 75 11.52 -37.13 -6.40
N ILE A 76 10.37 -37.80 -6.27
CA ILE A 76 10.32 -39.26 -6.15
C ILE A 76 9.61 -39.81 -7.38
N ALA A 77 10.34 -40.64 -8.15
CA ALA A 77 9.94 -41.09 -9.48
C ALA A 77 9.59 -39.90 -10.40
N ARG A 78 8.30 -39.67 -10.69
CA ARG A 78 7.82 -38.58 -11.55
C ARG A 78 7.05 -37.49 -10.79
N ASN A 79 7.01 -37.57 -9.46
CA ASN A 79 6.22 -36.66 -8.64
C ASN A 79 7.14 -35.79 -7.77
N TYR A 80 6.74 -34.54 -7.60
CA TYR A 80 7.31 -33.63 -6.61
C TYR A 80 6.58 -33.81 -5.29
N LEU A 81 7.33 -34.07 -4.23
CA LEU A 81 6.86 -34.02 -2.86
C LEU A 81 7.32 -32.71 -2.26
N VAL A 82 6.36 -31.88 -1.89
CA VAL A 82 6.59 -30.56 -1.30
C VAL A 82 6.07 -30.60 0.12
N ALA A 83 6.86 -30.12 1.07
CA ALA A 83 6.38 -29.80 2.40
C ALA A 83 6.67 -28.32 2.67
N VAL A 84 5.61 -27.53 2.89
CA VAL A 84 5.71 -26.14 3.33
C VAL A 84 5.34 -26.07 4.81
N SER A 85 6.24 -25.55 5.63
CA SER A 85 6.06 -25.41 7.07
C SER A 85 5.90 -23.93 7.42
N ILE A 86 4.77 -23.59 8.05
CA ILE A 86 4.38 -22.23 8.40
C ILE A 86 4.37 -22.08 9.92
N ALA A 87 4.91 -21.01 10.47
CA ALA A 87 4.91 -20.73 11.91
C ALA A 87 3.49 -20.86 12.53
N ASP A 88 3.36 -21.58 13.64
CA ASP A 88 2.10 -21.74 14.37
C ASP A 88 2.03 -20.76 15.55
N VAL A 89 1.89 -19.48 15.22
CA VAL A 89 1.75 -18.40 16.23
C VAL A 89 0.50 -18.64 17.10
N THR A 90 -0.53 -19.30 16.57
CA THR A 90 -1.76 -19.60 17.31
C THR A 90 -1.60 -20.65 18.40
N ALA A 91 -0.47 -21.36 18.47
CA ALA A 91 -0.13 -22.23 19.59
C ALA A 91 0.59 -21.49 20.73
N LEU A 92 1.11 -20.29 20.47
CA LEU A 92 1.79 -19.46 21.46
C LEU A 92 0.85 -18.46 22.16
N LEU A 93 -0.27 -18.13 21.52
CA LEU A 93 -1.19 -17.10 21.98
C LEU A 93 -2.57 -17.65 22.32
N CYS A 94 -3.18 -17.11 23.39
CA CYS A 94 -4.59 -17.32 23.66
C CYS A 94 -5.45 -16.49 22.70
N CYS A 95 -6.48 -17.10 22.12
CA CYS A 95 -7.51 -16.37 21.38
C CYS A 95 -8.17 -15.35 22.32
N ASP A 96 -8.38 -14.12 21.84
CA ASP A 96 -8.93 -12.98 22.60
C ASP A 96 -8.09 -12.55 23.81
N GLY A 97 -6.84 -13.03 23.94
CA GLY A 97 -5.86 -12.51 24.90
C GLY A 97 -5.36 -11.11 24.53
N PRO A 98 -4.66 -10.40 25.44
CA PRO A 98 -4.17 -9.04 25.19
C PRO A 98 -3.37 -8.89 23.87
N THR A 99 -2.44 -9.81 23.62
CA THR A 99 -1.60 -9.80 22.41
C THR A 99 -2.40 -10.12 21.16
N ASP A 100 -3.39 -11.02 21.24
CA ASP A 100 -4.28 -11.32 20.12
C ASP A 100 -5.16 -10.12 19.74
N LEU A 101 -5.72 -9.44 20.74
CA LEU A 101 -6.55 -8.25 20.52
C LEU A 101 -5.74 -7.11 19.92
N GLU A 102 -4.49 -6.93 20.34
CA GLU A 102 -3.59 -5.96 19.74
C GLU A 102 -3.21 -6.34 18.30
N ALA A 103 -2.94 -7.61 18.02
CA ALA A 103 -2.68 -8.08 16.66
C ALA A 103 -3.90 -7.91 15.75
N ARG A 104 -5.12 -8.12 16.27
CA ARG A 104 -6.38 -7.85 15.56
C ARG A 104 -6.52 -6.38 15.20
N ARG A 105 -6.16 -5.49 16.12
CA ARG A 105 -6.14 -4.03 15.90
C ARG A 105 -5.07 -3.61 14.91
N ARG A 106 -3.88 -4.20 14.95
CA ARG A 106 -2.83 -3.88 13.97
C ARG A 106 -3.11 -4.47 12.59
N GLY A 107 -3.75 -5.64 12.52
CA GLY A 107 -4.15 -6.33 11.30
C GLY A 107 -3.01 -6.91 10.47
N SER A 108 -1.90 -6.18 10.32
CA SER A 108 -0.69 -6.57 9.58
C SER A 108 0.52 -5.79 10.11
N SER A 109 1.72 -6.33 9.91
CA SER A 109 2.95 -5.53 9.97
C SER A 109 2.97 -4.57 8.78
N ILE A 110 3.54 -3.37 8.97
CA ILE A 110 3.61 -2.31 7.97
C ILE A 110 5.06 -2.09 7.55
N TYR A 111 5.31 -2.19 6.25
CA TYR A 111 6.60 -1.91 5.61
C TYR A 111 6.42 -0.74 4.65
N ALA A 112 7.20 0.31 4.85
CA ALA A 112 7.16 1.51 4.01
C ALA A 112 8.57 2.11 3.90
N GLY A 113 9.31 1.71 2.87
CA GLY A 113 10.70 2.15 2.70
C GLY A 113 11.53 1.76 3.93
N SER A 114 12.29 2.68 4.52
CA SER A 114 13.09 2.32 5.70
C SER A 114 12.29 2.03 6.99
N LEU A 115 10.96 2.22 6.98
CA LEU A 115 10.09 2.11 8.15
C LEU A 115 9.42 0.73 8.23
N TYR A 116 9.63 0.06 9.36
CA TYR A 116 8.96 -1.17 9.75
C TYR A 116 8.23 -0.98 11.09
N ILE A 117 6.90 -1.19 11.08
CA ILE A 117 6.03 -1.19 12.26
C ILE A 117 5.44 -2.60 12.39
N PRO A 118 5.82 -3.37 13.41
CA PRO A 118 5.43 -4.77 13.51
C PRO A 118 4.00 -4.96 14.04
N MET A 119 3.35 -6.05 13.63
CA MET A 119 2.09 -6.54 14.20
C MET A 119 2.27 -7.09 15.62
N PHE A 120 3.42 -7.68 15.89
CA PHE A 120 3.76 -8.29 17.18
C PHE A 120 5.05 -7.72 17.77
N PRO A 121 5.23 -7.77 19.10
CA PRO A 121 6.51 -7.41 19.71
C PRO A 121 7.64 -8.34 19.30
N GLU A 122 8.86 -7.81 19.30
CA GLU A 122 10.07 -8.52 18.84
C GLU A 122 10.25 -9.88 19.52
N GLN A 123 9.96 -9.99 20.82
CA GLN A 123 10.10 -11.25 21.56
C GLN A 123 9.18 -12.35 21.01
N LEU A 124 7.96 -12.02 20.60
CA LEU A 124 7.06 -13.01 20.00
C LEU A 124 7.50 -13.38 18.58
N ILE A 125 7.98 -12.40 17.81
CA ILE A 125 8.55 -12.63 16.48
C ILE A 125 9.73 -13.60 16.58
N GLU A 126 10.63 -13.41 17.55
CA GLU A 126 11.78 -14.29 17.80
C GLU A 126 11.36 -15.72 18.20
N LEU A 127 10.35 -15.84 19.06
CA LEU A 127 9.81 -17.13 19.50
C LEU A 127 9.14 -17.91 18.37
N ALA A 128 8.50 -17.22 17.41
CA ALA A 128 7.77 -17.82 16.30
C ALA A 128 8.63 -18.04 15.05
N SER A 129 9.59 -17.15 14.77
CA SER A 129 10.38 -17.17 13.54
C SER A 129 11.16 -18.46 13.37
N LEU A 130 11.17 -18.99 12.16
CA LEU A 130 11.81 -20.25 11.77
C LEU A 130 13.34 -20.11 11.64
N ILE A 131 14.01 -19.66 12.70
CA ILE A 131 15.47 -19.46 12.71
C ILE A 131 16.26 -20.78 12.68
N PRO A 132 17.47 -20.80 12.09
CA PRO A 132 18.30 -22.01 11.97
C PRO A 132 18.57 -22.73 13.30
N GLY A 133 18.46 -24.06 13.27
CA GLY A 133 18.87 -24.95 14.36
C GLY A 133 17.94 -25.00 15.57
N VAL A 134 16.94 -24.11 15.68
CA VAL A 134 16.04 -24.06 16.83
C VAL A 134 14.67 -24.65 16.46
N PRO A 135 14.15 -25.64 17.22
CA PRO A 135 12.81 -26.17 17.00
C PRO A 135 11.72 -25.09 17.16
N ARG A 136 10.77 -25.08 16.23
CA ARG A 136 9.63 -24.15 16.20
C ARG A 136 8.32 -24.90 15.95
N LEU A 137 7.23 -24.41 16.52
CA LEU A 137 5.90 -24.97 16.27
C LEU A 137 5.40 -24.46 14.91
N THR A 138 4.93 -25.38 14.08
CA THR A 138 4.49 -25.09 12.71
C THR A 138 3.21 -25.83 12.33
N TRP A 139 2.58 -25.36 11.27
CA TRP A 139 1.69 -26.13 10.41
C TRP A 139 2.50 -26.62 9.21
N THR A 140 2.45 -27.91 8.89
CA THR A 140 3.02 -28.42 7.63
C THR A 140 1.90 -28.74 6.65
N VAL A 141 2.00 -28.15 5.46
CA VAL A 141 1.17 -28.43 4.29
C VAL A 141 2.01 -29.25 3.32
N ALA A 142 1.79 -30.57 3.32
CA ALA A 142 2.42 -31.51 2.41
C ALA A 142 1.58 -31.63 1.14
N MET A 143 2.19 -31.43 -0.01
CA MET A 143 1.55 -31.45 -1.32
C MET A 143 2.34 -32.36 -2.27
N THR A 144 1.61 -33.12 -3.08
CA THR A 144 2.20 -33.94 -4.15
C THR A 144 1.82 -33.35 -5.50
N PHE A 145 2.79 -33.13 -6.38
CA PHE A 145 2.55 -32.68 -7.75
C PHE A 145 3.09 -33.68 -8.76
N ASN A 146 2.43 -33.84 -9.90
CA ASN A 146 2.99 -34.62 -11.01
C ASN A 146 3.97 -33.78 -11.87
N GLU A 147 4.58 -34.43 -12.87
CA GLU A 147 5.48 -33.81 -13.86
C GLU A 147 4.88 -32.64 -14.66
N LYS A 148 3.57 -32.41 -14.60
CA LYS A 148 2.85 -31.30 -15.28
C LYS A 148 2.40 -30.20 -14.31
N GLY A 149 2.91 -30.20 -13.07
CA GLY A 149 2.54 -29.24 -12.03
C GLY A 149 1.09 -29.37 -11.54
N LYS A 150 0.40 -30.49 -11.82
CA LYS A 150 -0.94 -30.74 -11.26
C LYS A 150 -0.80 -31.31 -9.84
N ARG A 151 -1.43 -30.66 -8.86
CA ARG A 151 -1.53 -31.18 -7.49
C ARG A 151 -2.36 -32.47 -7.48
N LEU A 152 -1.79 -33.53 -6.95
CA LEU A 152 -2.38 -34.86 -6.81
C LEU A 152 -3.00 -35.07 -5.43
N GLY A 153 -2.49 -34.39 -4.40
CA GLY A 153 -3.01 -34.50 -3.04
C GLY A 153 -2.42 -33.45 -2.12
N THR A 154 -3.12 -33.23 -1.00
CA THR A 154 -2.74 -32.32 0.08
C THR A 154 -2.96 -33.01 1.41
N GLN A 155 -1.99 -32.92 2.32
CA GLN A 155 -2.12 -33.30 3.72
C GLN A 155 -1.68 -32.13 4.59
N VAL A 156 -2.43 -31.83 5.64
CA VAL A 156 -2.13 -30.74 6.56
C VAL A 156 -2.12 -31.24 7.98
N HIS A 157 -1.08 -30.90 8.75
CA HIS A 157 -0.98 -31.28 10.15
C HIS A 157 -0.12 -30.29 10.94
N GLU A 158 -0.33 -30.24 12.25
CA GLU A 158 0.58 -29.55 13.17
C GLU A 158 1.92 -30.31 13.23
N SER A 159 3.03 -29.58 13.35
CA SER A 159 4.38 -30.12 13.32
C SER A 159 5.35 -29.30 14.19
N VAL A 160 6.54 -29.85 14.39
CA VAL A 160 7.72 -29.14 14.89
C VAL A 160 8.71 -29.04 13.74
N PHE A 161 9.13 -27.84 13.40
CA PHE A 161 10.10 -27.59 12.34
C PHE A 161 11.47 -27.26 12.91
N VAL A 162 12.51 -27.85 12.32
CA VAL A 162 13.91 -27.45 12.55
C VAL A 162 14.48 -26.97 11.22
N ASN A 163 14.76 -25.67 11.18
CA ASN A 163 15.39 -25.05 10.02
C ASN A 163 16.84 -25.54 9.90
N ARG A 164 17.16 -26.22 8.80
CA ARG A 164 18.51 -26.74 8.52
C ARG A 164 19.38 -25.75 7.76
N TRP A 165 18.78 -24.78 7.09
CA TRP A 165 19.50 -23.79 6.32
C TRP A 165 18.65 -22.53 6.09
N ALA A 166 19.23 -21.36 6.37
CA ALA A 166 18.63 -20.08 6.01
C ALA A 166 19.51 -19.38 4.98
N MET A 167 18.88 -18.79 3.97
CA MET A 167 19.57 -18.04 2.91
C MET A 167 18.69 -16.88 2.43
N ASP A 168 19.30 -15.95 1.70
CA ASP A 168 18.58 -14.93 0.95
C ASP A 168 18.19 -15.40 -0.48
N PHE A 169 17.33 -14.63 -1.15
CA PHE A 169 16.90 -14.96 -2.51
C PHE A 169 18.05 -15.05 -3.52
N GLU A 170 19.09 -14.21 -3.38
CA GLU A 170 20.22 -14.22 -4.31
C GLU A 170 21.08 -15.46 -4.12
N GLU A 171 21.35 -15.85 -2.87
CA GLU A 171 22.04 -17.11 -2.52
C GLU A 171 21.30 -18.32 -3.09
N ALA A 172 19.98 -18.38 -2.93
CA ALA A 172 19.16 -19.43 -3.52
C ALA A 172 19.31 -19.49 -5.05
N GLY A 173 19.28 -18.33 -5.72
CA GLY A 173 19.47 -18.23 -7.17
C GLY A 173 20.85 -18.71 -7.62
N ARG A 174 21.93 -18.30 -6.93
CA ARG A 174 23.30 -18.72 -7.23
C ARG A 174 23.48 -20.23 -7.12
N ILE A 175 22.88 -20.86 -6.10
CA ILE A 175 22.92 -22.32 -5.94
C ILE A 175 22.19 -23.01 -7.10
N VAL A 176 21.00 -22.53 -7.47
CA VAL A 176 20.22 -23.08 -8.60
C VAL A 176 20.96 -22.97 -9.92
N LEU A 177 21.71 -21.87 -10.13
CA LEU A 177 22.52 -21.65 -11.33
C LEU A 177 23.86 -22.40 -11.33
N GLY A 178 24.20 -23.11 -10.25
CA GLY A 178 25.50 -23.80 -10.11
C GLY A 178 26.70 -22.86 -9.93
N GLN A 179 26.45 -21.59 -9.60
CA GLN A 179 27.48 -20.59 -9.29
C GLN A 179 28.01 -20.73 -7.86
N GLU A 180 27.21 -21.34 -6.99
CA GLU A 180 27.53 -21.61 -5.61
C GLU A 180 27.12 -23.04 -5.25
N SER A 181 27.79 -23.66 -4.27
CA SER A 181 27.49 -25.01 -3.82
C SER A 181 27.10 -25.00 -2.36
N VAL A 182 26.11 -25.83 -1.99
CA VAL A 182 25.73 -26.06 -0.60
C VAL A 182 26.12 -27.48 -0.20
N ALA A 183 26.78 -27.63 0.94
CA ALA A 183 27.30 -28.92 1.39
C ALA A 183 26.22 -29.95 1.75
N VAL A 184 24.95 -29.51 1.88
CA VAL A 184 23.82 -30.35 2.27
C VAL A 184 23.02 -30.73 1.02
N PRO A 185 23.09 -31.99 0.52
CA PRO A 185 22.45 -32.38 -0.74
C PRO A 185 20.95 -32.12 -0.78
N LEU A 186 20.25 -32.39 0.34
CA LEU A 186 18.80 -32.17 0.45
C LEU A 186 18.40 -30.70 0.20
N ILE A 187 19.27 -29.74 0.56
CA ILE A 187 19.01 -28.31 0.36
C ILE A 187 19.19 -27.95 -1.11
N ALA A 188 20.26 -28.44 -1.75
CA ALA A 188 20.48 -28.28 -3.18
C ALA A 188 19.33 -28.88 -4.01
N GLU A 189 18.91 -30.11 -3.68
CA GLU A 189 17.78 -30.79 -4.32
C GLU A 189 16.47 -30.01 -4.14
N SER A 190 16.21 -29.48 -2.94
CA SER A 190 15.01 -28.68 -2.66
C SER A 190 14.95 -27.42 -3.51
N LEU A 191 16.08 -26.75 -3.73
CA LEU A 191 16.15 -25.56 -4.57
C LEU A 191 16.00 -25.90 -6.06
N TYR A 192 16.71 -26.93 -6.53
CA TYR A 192 16.65 -27.35 -7.93
C TYR A 192 15.25 -27.81 -8.34
N TYR A 193 14.66 -28.75 -7.59
CA TYR A 193 13.31 -29.24 -7.86
C TYR A 193 12.24 -28.20 -7.51
N GLY A 194 12.51 -27.33 -6.54
CA GLY A 194 11.67 -26.17 -6.25
C GLY A 194 11.58 -25.23 -7.44
N ARG A 195 12.71 -24.96 -8.11
CA ARG A 195 12.76 -24.13 -9.34
C ARG A 195 11.98 -24.75 -10.49
N GLU A 196 12.21 -26.04 -10.75
CA GLU A 196 11.52 -26.79 -11.80
C GLU A 196 10.00 -26.78 -11.57
N LEU A 197 9.56 -27.07 -10.34
CA LEU A 197 8.14 -27.06 -10.00
C LEU A 197 7.54 -25.65 -10.08
N ALA A 198 8.24 -24.61 -9.59
CA ALA A 198 7.76 -23.23 -9.66
C ALA A 198 7.49 -22.77 -11.10
N GLN A 199 8.37 -23.14 -12.04
CA GLN A 199 8.17 -22.96 -13.48
C GLN A 199 6.85 -23.60 -13.96
N LEU A 200 6.65 -24.89 -13.65
CA LEU A 200 5.46 -25.63 -14.05
C LEU A 200 4.17 -25.05 -13.44
N LEU A 201 4.21 -24.63 -12.17
CA LEU A 201 3.08 -24.02 -11.48
C LEU A 201 2.69 -22.69 -12.12
N ARG A 202 3.68 -21.85 -12.42
CA ARG A 202 3.46 -20.54 -13.05
C ARG A 202 2.91 -20.67 -14.46
N GLU A 203 3.51 -21.52 -15.29
CA GLU A 203 3.04 -21.81 -16.65
C GLU A 203 1.62 -22.38 -16.69
N ARG A 204 1.27 -23.21 -15.69
CA ARG A 204 -0.07 -23.78 -15.57
C ARG A 204 -1.09 -22.72 -15.13
N ARG A 205 -0.72 -21.86 -14.17
CA ARG A 205 -1.61 -20.84 -13.61
C ARG A 205 -1.90 -19.73 -14.61
N LYS A 206 -0.90 -19.31 -15.41
CA LYS A 206 -0.98 -18.18 -16.35
C LYS A 206 -1.66 -16.96 -15.72
N PRO A 207 -1.10 -16.40 -14.64
CA PRO A 207 -1.68 -15.25 -13.96
C PRO A 207 -1.92 -14.10 -14.95
N LEU A 208 -3.01 -13.37 -14.74
CA LEU A 208 -3.53 -12.39 -15.70
C LEU A 208 -2.86 -11.03 -15.60
N LEU A 209 -2.24 -10.75 -14.46
CA LEU A 209 -1.49 -9.53 -14.22
C LEU A 209 -0.04 -9.96 -13.95
N GLU A 210 0.80 -9.92 -14.98
CA GLU A 210 2.25 -10.08 -14.88
C GLU A 210 2.93 -9.05 -15.79
N HIS A 211 4.02 -8.43 -15.33
CA HIS A 211 4.88 -7.57 -16.13
C HIS A 211 6.35 -7.72 -15.69
N ASP A 212 7.27 -7.60 -16.64
CA ASP A 212 8.72 -7.88 -16.52
C ASP A 212 9.48 -6.97 -15.52
N SER A 213 8.85 -5.94 -14.95
CA SER A 213 9.53 -4.89 -14.16
C SER A 213 9.20 -4.90 -12.65
N GLY A 214 8.47 -5.89 -12.14
CA GLY A 214 8.21 -6.03 -10.72
C GLY A 214 7.12 -7.04 -10.39
N LEU A 215 7.42 -7.92 -9.43
CA LEU A 215 6.52 -8.94 -8.89
C LEU A 215 5.21 -8.29 -8.45
N LEU A 216 4.11 -8.61 -9.14
CA LEU A 216 2.77 -8.38 -8.63
C LEU A 216 2.55 -9.35 -7.47
N ASP A 217 2.74 -8.86 -6.25
CA ASP A 217 2.51 -9.67 -5.07
C ASP A 217 1.00 -10.00 -4.89
N ASN A 218 0.73 -11.00 -4.04
CA ASN A 218 -0.62 -11.44 -3.65
C ASN A 218 -1.46 -10.33 -2.95
N SER A 219 -0.87 -9.16 -2.67
CA SER A 219 -1.54 -8.04 -2.03
C SER A 219 -2.02 -6.97 -3.02
N GLY A 220 -1.53 -7.02 -4.26
CA GLY A 220 -1.67 -5.96 -5.26
C GLY A 220 -0.50 -4.99 -5.18
N PHE A 221 0.09 -4.67 -6.33
CA PHE A 221 1.15 -3.68 -6.57
C PHE A 221 2.08 -3.38 -5.38
N HIS A 222 3.14 -4.18 -5.25
CA HIS A 222 4.32 -3.80 -4.51
C HIS A 222 5.52 -3.80 -5.45
N LYS A 223 6.07 -2.62 -5.73
CA LYS A 223 7.50 -2.54 -6.06
C LYS A 223 8.23 -2.84 -4.76
N GLY A 224 8.98 -3.95 -4.71
CA GLY A 224 9.87 -4.23 -3.59
C GLY A 224 10.74 -3.01 -3.27
N GLU A 225 11.18 -2.89 -2.02
CA GLU A 225 12.01 -1.75 -1.60
C GLU A 225 13.34 -1.69 -2.37
N GLU A 226 13.78 -2.82 -2.90
CA GLU A 226 14.94 -2.96 -3.77
C GLU A 226 14.62 -3.86 -4.97
N PRO A 227 15.10 -3.53 -6.19
CA PRO A 227 15.01 -4.43 -7.34
C PRO A 227 15.88 -5.67 -7.12
N LEU A 228 15.32 -6.85 -7.35
CA LEU A 228 16.05 -8.12 -7.27
C LEU A 228 17.00 -8.28 -8.47
N THR A 229 18.16 -8.90 -8.24
CA THR A 229 19.02 -9.39 -9.33
C THR A 229 18.36 -10.57 -10.05
N GLU A 230 18.92 -11.02 -11.17
CA GLU A 230 18.42 -12.22 -11.87
C GLU A 230 18.41 -13.45 -10.94
N GLU A 231 19.46 -13.62 -10.14
CA GLU A 231 19.53 -14.66 -9.11
C GLU A 231 18.45 -14.47 -8.04
N GLY A 232 18.26 -13.22 -7.56
CA GLY A 232 17.19 -12.89 -6.62
C GLY A 232 15.79 -13.18 -7.15
N VAL A 233 15.54 -12.93 -8.44
CA VAL A 233 14.29 -13.27 -9.11
C VAL A 233 14.06 -14.79 -9.10
N ILE A 234 15.08 -15.58 -9.41
CA ILE A 234 15.02 -17.05 -9.37
C ILE A 234 14.66 -17.55 -7.96
N GLY A 235 15.34 -17.04 -6.92
CA GLY A 235 15.07 -17.43 -5.53
C GLY A 235 13.66 -17.04 -5.08
N SER A 236 13.23 -15.81 -5.36
CA SER A 236 11.89 -15.32 -5.01
C SER A 236 10.78 -16.12 -5.68
N LEU A 237 10.95 -16.48 -6.96
CA LEU A 237 9.98 -17.24 -7.73
C LEU A 237 9.69 -18.61 -7.10
N ILE A 238 10.70 -19.28 -6.55
CA ILE A 238 10.51 -20.56 -5.85
C ILE A 238 9.56 -20.36 -4.67
N VAL A 239 9.87 -19.40 -3.79
CA VAL A 239 9.09 -19.13 -2.59
C VAL A 239 7.67 -18.71 -2.94
N GLU A 240 7.51 -17.75 -3.85
CA GLU A 240 6.21 -17.25 -4.29
C GLU A 240 5.28 -18.34 -4.78
N GLU A 241 5.76 -19.20 -5.69
CA GLU A 241 4.95 -20.27 -6.27
C GLU A 241 4.56 -21.33 -5.24
N LEU A 242 5.48 -21.68 -4.33
CA LEU A 242 5.19 -22.61 -3.24
C LEU A 242 4.19 -22.01 -2.24
N MET A 243 4.29 -20.72 -1.92
CA MET A 243 3.34 -20.04 -1.03
C MET A 243 1.96 -19.90 -1.67
N VAL A 244 1.89 -19.54 -2.96
CA VAL A 244 0.62 -19.51 -3.70
C VAL A 244 -0.01 -20.90 -3.74
N ALA A 245 0.75 -21.94 -4.08
CA ALA A 245 0.24 -23.31 -4.10
C ALA A 245 -0.27 -23.77 -2.72
N THR A 246 0.42 -23.39 -1.65
CA THR A 246 0.03 -23.68 -0.26
C THR A 246 -1.25 -22.97 0.12
N ASN A 247 -1.34 -21.67 -0.13
CA ASN A 247 -2.54 -20.85 0.11
C ASN A 247 -3.75 -21.40 -0.64
N THR A 248 -3.59 -21.77 -1.91
CA THR A 248 -4.65 -22.40 -2.71
C THR A 248 -5.05 -23.77 -2.16
N ALA A 249 -4.08 -24.59 -1.72
CA ALA A 249 -4.37 -25.90 -1.14
C ALA A 249 -5.20 -25.79 0.16
N ILE A 250 -4.92 -24.78 1.00
CA ILE A 250 -5.73 -24.49 2.20
C ILE A 250 -7.12 -24.00 1.81
N ALA A 251 -7.21 -23.08 0.85
CA ALA A 251 -8.49 -22.57 0.35
C ALA A 251 -9.41 -23.71 -0.15
N GLU A 252 -8.89 -24.61 -0.98
CA GLU A 252 -9.62 -25.77 -1.49
C GLU A 252 -9.94 -26.81 -0.42
N LEU A 253 -9.07 -27.02 0.57
CA LEU A 253 -9.35 -27.93 1.68
C LEU A 253 -10.56 -27.47 2.49
N MET A 254 -10.67 -26.16 2.70
CA MET A 254 -11.64 -25.52 3.60
C MET A 254 -12.94 -25.10 2.91
N ILE A 255 -12.96 -24.93 1.58
CA ILE A 255 -14.15 -24.48 0.86
C ILE A 255 -15.37 -25.38 1.13
N GLY A 256 -16.51 -24.76 1.44
CA GLY A 256 -17.77 -25.45 1.76
C GLY A 256 -17.81 -26.15 3.13
N LYS A 257 -16.67 -26.31 3.83
CA LYS A 257 -16.58 -27.01 5.11
C LYS A 257 -16.37 -26.09 6.30
N SER A 258 -15.86 -24.88 6.08
CA SER A 258 -15.51 -23.92 7.13
C SER A 258 -15.91 -22.51 6.70
N PRO A 259 -16.29 -21.61 7.62
CA PRO A 259 -16.20 -20.18 7.32
C PRO A 259 -14.72 -19.84 7.06
N LEU A 260 -14.46 -18.85 6.23
CA LEU A 260 -13.09 -18.50 5.83
C LEU A 260 -13.00 -17.02 5.44
N LEU A 261 -11.85 -16.40 5.73
CA LEU A 261 -11.47 -15.13 5.12
C LEU A 261 -10.81 -15.39 3.76
N TRP A 262 -11.56 -15.21 2.69
CA TRP A 262 -11.06 -15.27 1.32
C TRP A 262 -10.24 -14.03 1.01
N ARG A 263 -9.16 -14.20 0.24
CA ARG A 263 -8.41 -13.09 -0.37
C ARG A 263 -8.90 -12.94 -1.80
N CYS A 264 -9.69 -11.91 -2.04
CA CYS A 264 -10.38 -11.66 -3.30
C CYS A 264 -9.72 -10.53 -4.08
N HIS A 265 -9.79 -10.61 -5.42
CA HIS A 265 -9.31 -9.56 -6.32
C HIS A 265 -10.15 -9.55 -7.60
N GLY A 266 -10.71 -8.40 -7.96
CA GLY A 266 -11.57 -8.25 -9.14
C GLY A 266 -11.72 -6.80 -9.61
N LEU A 267 -12.66 -6.55 -10.51
CA LEU A 267 -12.93 -5.22 -11.07
C LEU A 267 -13.60 -4.26 -10.06
N LYS A 268 -13.32 -2.96 -10.20
CA LYS A 268 -14.00 -1.93 -9.40
C LYS A 268 -15.48 -1.85 -9.78
N GLY A 269 -16.35 -1.91 -8.78
CA GLY A 269 -17.79 -1.62 -8.92
C GLY A 269 -18.60 -2.63 -9.72
N ARG A 270 -18.05 -3.79 -10.10
CA ARG A 270 -18.76 -4.83 -10.85
C ARG A 270 -18.36 -6.22 -10.38
N GLU A 271 -19.36 -7.07 -10.17
CA GLU A 271 -19.15 -8.52 -10.16
C GLU A 271 -19.14 -8.98 -11.61
N VAL A 272 -18.04 -9.59 -12.05
CA VAL A 272 -17.91 -10.09 -13.41
C VAL A 272 -17.42 -11.53 -13.32
N GLU A 273 -17.83 -12.37 -14.26
CA GLU A 273 -17.31 -13.74 -14.35
C GLU A 273 -15.92 -13.76 -14.99
N ARG A 274 -15.07 -14.69 -14.54
CA ARG A 274 -13.67 -14.83 -14.97
C ARG A 274 -13.48 -14.88 -16.48
N GLY A 275 -14.40 -15.53 -17.20
CA GLY A 275 -14.33 -15.69 -18.66
C GLY A 275 -14.44 -14.37 -19.42
N GLN A 276 -15.37 -13.49 -19.03
CA GLN A 276 -15.57 -12.18 -19.66
C GLN A 276 -14.41 -11.22 -19.34
N MET A 277 -13.87 -11.28 -18.12
CA MET A 277 -12.72 -10.45 -17.71
C MET A 277 -11.41 -10.83 -18.38
N LYS A 278 -11.18 -12.11 -18.67
CA LYS A 278 -9.96 -12.56 -19.34
C LYS A 278 -9.82 -11.96 -20.74
N VAL A 279 -10.95 -11.80 -21.44
CA VAL A 279 -11.02 -11.14 -22.76
C VAL A 279 -10.65 -9.66 -22.63
N GLU A 280 -11.24 -8.94 -21.67
CA GLU A 280 -10.92 -7.51 -21.44
C GLU A 280 -9.43 -7.28 -21.11
N ILE A 281 -8.81 -8.14 -20.28
CA ILE A 281 -7.37 -8.02 -19.97
C ILE A 281 -6.51 -8.32 -21.20
N GLN A 282 -6.87 -9.32 -22.00
CA GLN A 282 -6.16 -9.63 -23.24
C GLN A 282 -6.23 -8.47 -24.23
N GLU A 283 -7.40 -7.84 -24.36
CA GLU A 283 -7.60 -6.63 -25.18
C GLU A 283 -6.77 -5.44 -24.67
N LEU A 284 -6.69 -5.25 -23.35
CA LEU A 284 -5.85 -4.20 -22.74
C LEU A 284 -4.34 -4.45 -22.94
N SER A 285 -3.92 -5.71 -22.81
CA SER A 285 -2.51 -6.12 -22.97
C SER A 285 -2.01 -6.03 -24.42
N ALA A 286 -2.93 -5.99 -25.40
CA ALA A 286 -2.60 -5.78 -26.81
C ALA A 286 -2.23 -4.31 -27.14
N SER A 287 -2.42 -3.36 -26.20
CA SER A 287 -1.98 -1.98 -26.37
C SER A 287 -0.52 -1.82 -25.91
N SER A 288 0.38 -1.50 -26.83
CA SER A 288 1.86 -1.62 -26.72
C SER A 288 2.56 -0.68 -25.72
N ASP A 289 1.84 -0.06 -24.79
CA ASP A 289 2.39 0.93 -23.84
C ASP A 289 2.21 0.46 -22.40
N GLU A 290 3.30 0.02 -21.77
CA GLU A 290 3.36 -0.51 -20.40
C GLU A 290 2.84 0.49 -19.36
N THR A 291 3.16 1.78 -19.50
CA THR A 291 2.71 2.80 -18.53
C THR A 291 1.20 3.00 -18.63
N ARG A 292 0.68 2.99 -19.85
CA ARG A 292 -0.75 3.10 -20.11
C ARG A 292 -1.50 1.83 -19.70
N PHE A 293 -0.93 0.65 -19.94
CA PHE A 293 -1.48 -0.62 -19.48
C PHE A 293 -1.61 -0.64 -17.96
N GLN A 294 -0.56 -0.28 -17.23
CA GLN A 294 -0.60 -0.20 -15.77
C GLN A 294 -1.64 0.82 -15.26
N ALA A 295 -1.69 2.02 -15.85
CA ALA A 295 -2.69 3.02 -15.48
C ALA A 295 -4.13 2.53 -15.76
N LEU A 296 -4.35 1.82 -16.86
CA LEU A 296 -5.66 1.24 -17.20
C LEU A 296 -6.03 0.09 -16.25
N LEU A 297 -5.07 -0.76 -15.87
CA LEU A 297 -5.25 -1.79 -14.86
C LEU A 297 -5.66 -1.17 -13.52
N GLU A 298 -4.92 -0.18 -13.02
CA GLU A 298 -5.24 0.50 -11.76
C GLU A 298 -6.59 1.22 -11.78
N GLN A 299 -7.01 1.75 -12.93
CA GLN A 299 -8.33 2.36 -13.11
C GLN A 299 -9.46 1.31 -13.06
N ARG A 300 -9.23 0.12 -13.62
CA ARG A 300 -10.25 -0.91 -13.79
C ARG A 300 -10.34 -1.89 -12.61
N PHE A 301 -9.23 -2.23 -11.97
CA PHE A 301 -9.14 -3.25 -10.93
C PHE A 301 -9.18 -2.66 -9.51
N SER A 302 -9.89 -3.35 -8.61
CA SER A 302 -9.91 -3.03 -7.18
C SER A 302 -8.64 -3.55 -6.52
N PRO A 303 -8.09 -2.87 -5.49
CA PRO A 303 -7.08 -3.48 -4.64
C PRO A 303 -7.60 -4.81 -4.08
N ALA A 304 -6.72 -5.80 -3.93
CA ALA A 304 -7.12 -7.07 -3.33
C ALA A 304 -7.59 -6.86 -1.87
N TYR A 305 -8.64 -7.59 -1.49
CA TYR A 305 -9.38 -7.39 -0.24
C TYR A 305 -9.77 -8.74 0.40
N TYR A 306 -10.14 -8.72 1.67
CA TYR A 306 -10.69 -9.89 2.37
C TYR A 306 -12.21 -9.90 2.30
N SER A 307 -12.79 -11.10 2.18
CA SER A 307 -14.24 -11.30 2.19
C SER A 307 -14.58 -12.64 2.84
N THR A 308 -15.79 -12.77 3.39
CA THR A 308 -16.35 -14.08 3.80
C THR A 308 -16.91 -14.87 2.63
N LYS A 309 -17.04 -14.24 1.46
CA LYS A 309 -17.49 -14.89 0.22
C LYS A 309 -16.31 -15.14 -0.70
N CYS A 310 -16.21 -16.36 -1.23
CA CYS A 310 -15.25 -16.68 -2.28
C CYS A 310 -15.65 -15.94 -3.57
N ARG A 311 -14.76 -15.07 -4.08
CA ARG A 311 -14.97 -14.31 -5.32
C ARG A 311 -13.85 -14.52 -6.35
N GLY A 312 -12.92 -15.42 -6.06
CA GLY A 312 -11.70 -15.58 -6.84
C GLY A 312 -10.69 -14.44 -6.66
N HIS A 313 -9.50 -14.70 -7.18
CA HIS A 313 -8.36 -13.79 -7.17
C HIS A 313 -7.83 -13.60 -8.59
N LEU A 314 -8.37 -12.59 -9.27
CA LEU A 314 -8.14 -12.37 -10.70
C LEU A 314 -6.67 -12.18 -11.06
N GLY A 315 -5.93 -11.37 -10.29
CA GLY A 315 -4.51 -11.13 -10.55
C GLY A 315 -3.67 -12.41 -10.55
N LEU A 316 -4.08 -13.42 -9.76
CA LEU A 316 -3.41 -14.72 -9.71
C LEU A 316 -4.04 -15.74 -10.65
N GLY A 317 -5.19 -15.46 -11.25
CA GLY A 317 -5.92 -16.44 -12.07
C GLY A 317 -6.43 -17.64 -11.25
N LEU A 318 -6.87 -17.42 -10.00
CA LEU A 318 -7.36 -18.47 -9.10
C LEU A 318 -8.84 -18.28 -8.76
N ASP A 319 -9.60 -19.37 -8.71
CA ASP A 319 -11.03 -19.35 -8.35
C ASP A 319 -11.23 -19.32 -6.83
N GLU A 320 -10.34 -19.98 -6.09
CA GLU A 320 -10.27 -19.95 -4.63
C GLU A 320 -8.89 -19.51 -4.14
N TYR A 321 -8.85 -18.52 -3.25
CA TYR A 321 -7.60 -18.08 -2.64
C TYR A 321 -7.82 -17.50 -1.24
N THR A 322 -6.88 -17.78 -0.33
CA THR A 322 -6.83 -17.23 1.04
C THR A 322 -5.37 -16.98 1.43
N HIS A 323 -5.13 -16.28 2.53
CA HIS A 323 -3.79 -16.14 3.09
C HIS A 323 -3.62 -17.08 4.29
N PHE A 324 -2.54 -17.84 4.29
CA PHE A 324 -2.17 -18.78 5.35
C PHE A 324 -0.68 -18.73 5.71
N THR A 325 0.17 -18.31 4.77
CA THR A 325 1.62 -18.49 4.83
C THR A 325 2.41 -17.39 5.55
N SER A 326 1.76 -16.40 6.19
CA SER A 326 2.48 -15.32 6.90
C SER A 326 1.84 -14.85 8.22
N PRO A 327 1.60 -15.76 9.19
CA PRO A 327 0.90 -15.47 10.44
C PRO A 327 1.64 -14.54 11.42
N ILE A 328 2.96 -14.39 11.33
CA ILE A 328 3.73 -13.44 12.17
C ILE A 328 3.43 -12.00 11.76
N ARG A 329 3.09 -11.75 10.49
CA ARG A 329 2.88 -10.40 9.96
C ARG A 329 1.49 -10.13 9.40
N ARG A 330 0.57 -11.11 9.39
CA ARG A 330 -0.82 -10.94 8.93
C ARG A 330 -1.81 -11.62 9.87
N TYR A 331 -2.72 -10.84 10.43
CA TYR A 331 -3.79 -11.35 11.29
C TYR A 331 -4.79 -12.29 10.56
N PRO A 332 -5.16 -12.06 9.28
CA PRO A 332 -5.99 -13.01 8.52
C PRO A 332 -5.49 -14.45 8.56
N ASP A 333 -4.18 -14.66 8.44
CA ASP A 333 -3.56 -15.99 8.48
C ASP A 333 -3.77 -16.68 9.84
N LEU A 334 -3.74 -15.93 10.95
CA LEU A 334 -4.07 -16.46 12.29
C LEU A 334 -5.52 -16.91 12.39
N VAL A 335 -6.44 -16.15 11.79
CA VAL A 335 -7.86 -16.53 11.71
C VAL A 335 -8.01 -17.83 10.93
N VAL A 336 -7.34 -17.96 9.78
CA VAL A 336 -7.38 -19.19 8.97
C VAL A 336 -6.79 -20.38 9.74
N GLN A 337 -5.65 -20.22 10.42
CA GLN A 337 -5.04 -21.28 11.24
C GLN A 337 -5.97 -21.75 12.37
N ARG A 338 -6.65 -20.82 13.06
CA ARG A 338 -7.63 -21.16 14.11
C ARG A 338 -8.81 -21.96 13.56
N LEU A 339 -9.36 -21.51 12.44
CA LEU A 339 -10.49 -22.18 11.79
C LEU A 339 -10.08 -23.55 11.26
N LEU A 340 -8.88 -23.67 10.69
CA LEU A 340 -8.31 -24.94 10.25
C LEU A 340 -8.14 -25.93 11.41
N ARG A 341 -7.61 -25.47 12.57
CA ARG A 341 -7.47 -26.32 13.77
C ARG A 341 -8.81 -26.90 14.21
N VAL A 342 -9.88 -26.09 14.19
CA VAL A 342 -11.23 -26.55 14.53
C VAL A 342 -11.77 -27.49 13.45
N LEU A 343 -11.56 -27.16 12.17
CA LEU A 343 -11.97 -27.99 11.04
C LEU A 343 -11.37 -29.38 11.11
N LEU A 344 -10.06 -29.50 11.34
CA LEU A 344 -9.38 -30.81 11.40
C LEU A 344 -9.87 -31.69 12.58
N ARG A 345 -10.39 -31.07 13.66
CA ARG A 345 -10.98 -31.80 14.79
C ARG A 345 -12.44 -32.20 14.54
N LYS A 346 -13.22 -31.35 13.89
CA LYS A 346 -14.67 -31.53 13.68
C LYS A 346 -15.03 -32.18 12.33
N GLY A 347 -14.16 -32.14 11.34
CA GLY A 347 -14.42 -32.53 9.95
C GLY A 347 -15.16 -31.47 9.13
N SER A 348 -16.16 -30.80 9.72
CA SER A 348 -16.87 -29.65 9.12
C SER A 348 -17.54 -28.77 10.17
N PHE A 349 -17.81 -27.51 9.81
CA PHE A 349 -18.65 -26.60 10.57
C PHE A 349 -20.11 -26.73 10.14
N ARG A 350 -21.04 -26.71 11.10
CA ARG A 350 -22.48 -26.71 10.83
C ARG A 350 -22.92 -25.37 10.25
N GLY A 351 -24.00 -25.36 9.47
CA GLY A 351 -24.47 -24.14 8.80
C GLY A 351 -24.80 -22.96 9.74
N HIS A 352 -25.27 -23.22 10.97
CA HIS A 352 -25.46 -22.14 11.95
C HIS A 352 -24.13 -21.60 12.51
N GLU A 353 -23.16 -22.46 12.84
CA GLU A 353 -21.82 -22.06 13.27
C GLU A 353 -21.14 -21.20 12.19
N GLN A 354 -21.24 -21.60 10.92
CA GLN A 354 -20.70 -20.82 9.80
C GLN A 354 -21.33 -19.44 9.72
N ARG A 355 -22.66 -19.32 9.91
CA ARG A 355 -23.36 -18.03 9.90
C ARG A 355 -22.94 -17.13 11.06
N GLU A 356 -22.88 -17.66 12.27
CA GLU A 356 -22.46 -16.91 13.47
C GLU A 356 -21.01 -16.42 13.34
N ILE A 357 -20.11 -17.28 12.87
CA ILE A 357 -18.71 -16.88 12.65
C ILE A 357 -18.62 -15.82 11.54
N ASN A 358 -19.37 -15.98 10.44
CA ASN A 358 -19.37 -14.98 9.36
C ASN A 358 -19.87 -13.61 9.81
N GLN A 359 -20.81 -13.52 10.77
CA GLN A 359 -21.23 -12.23 11.34
C GLN A 359 -20.08 -11.48 12.04
N VAL A 360 -19.09 -12.20 12.57
CA VAL A 360 -17.87 -11.62 13.15
C VAL A 360 -16.83 -11.36 12.06
N LEU A 361 -16.67 -12.28 11.12
CA LEU A 361 -15.68 -12.17 10.05
C LEU A 361 -16.00 -11.07 9.03
N ASP A 362 -17.27 -10.75 8.77
CA ASP A 362 -17.68 -9.72 7.81
C ASP A 362 -17.11 -8.32 8.14
N PRO A 363 -17.39 -7.73 9.33
CA PRO A 363 -16.83 -6.44 9.69
C PRO A 363 -15.30 -6.50 9.84
N LEU A 364 -14.76 -7.64 10.28
CA LEU A 364 -13.33 -7.84 10.39
C LEU A 364 -12.65 -7.87 9.01
N ALA A 365 -13.25 -8.51 8.02
CA ALA A 365 -12.74 -8.58 6.65
C ALA A 365 -12.66 -7.18 6.02
N TYR A 366 -13.66 -6.35 6.24
CA TYR A 366 -13.63 -4.94 5.84
C TYR A 366 -12.45 -4.20 6.48
N TYR A 367 -12.31 -4.32 7.80
CA TYR A 367 -11.23 -3.69 8.55
C TYR A 367 -9.83 -4.15 8.08
N LEU A 368 -9.62 -5.46 7.96
CA LEU A 368 -8.35 -6.06 7.53
C LEU A 368 -8.02 -5.79 6.06
N SER A 369 -9.01 -5.38 5.26
CA SER A 369 -8.79 -4.90 3.89
C SER A 369 -8.34 -3.44 3.87
N TRP A 370 -9.00 -2.60 4.66
CA TRP A 370 -8.80 -1.15 4.66
C TRP A 370 -7.59 -0.71 5.47
N TYR A 371 -7.45 -1.19 6.71
CA TYR A 371 -6.49 -0.65 7.67
C TYR A 371 -5.03 -0.79 7.21
N PRO A 372 -4.55 -1.96 6.72
CA PRO A 372 -3.16 -2.08 6.28
C PRO A 372 -2.81 -1.14 5.12
N GLN A 373 -3.73 -0.93 4.17
CA GLN A 373 -3.53 0.01 3.06
C GLN A 373 -3.46 1.46 3.55
N HIS A 374 -4.35 1.82 4.48
CA HIS A 374 -4.34 3.12 5.11
C HIS A 374 -3.05 3.36 5.90
N ALA A 375 -2.67 2.42 6.76
CA ALA A 375 -1.48 2.47 7.59
C ALA A 375 -0.20 2.56 6.74
N LYS A 376 -0.08 1.75 5.68
CA LYS A 376 1.06 1.79 4.75
C LYS A 376 1.21 3.16 4.08
N ARG A 377 0.11 3.79 3.66
CA ARG A 377 0.14 5.13 3.05
C ARG A 377 0.68 6.19 4.02
N ILE A 378 0.19 6.20 5.26
CA ILE A 378 0.68 7.15 6.29
C ILE A 378 2.12 6.81 6.69
N ALA A 379 2.45 5.53 6.81
CA ALA A 379 3.81 5.08 7.10
C ALA A 379 4.80 5.50 5.99
N ALA A 380 4.38 5.49 4.72
CA ALA A 380 5.19 5.99 3.61
C ALA A 380 5.46 7.50 3.72
N ASP A 381 4.47 8.29 4.18
CA ASP A 381 4.68 9.70 4.49
C ASP A 381 5.74 9.87 5.59
N VAL A 382 5.67 9.04 6.65
CA VAL A 382 6.64 9.02 7.76
C VAL A 382 8.04 8.60 7.31
N ALA A 383 8.14 7.57 6.47
CA ALA A 383 9.41 7.06 5.96
C ALA A 383 10.09 8.05 4.99
N GLY A 384 9.28 8.80 4.23
CA GLY A 384 9.73 9.90 3.40
C GLY A 384 10.20 11.13 4.17
N MET A 385 9.91 11.21 5.49
CA MET A 385 10.47 12.25 6.36
C MET A 385 11.96 11.97 6.56
N PRO A 386 12.87 12.87 6.13
CA PRO A 386 14.27 12.59 6.38
C PRO A 386 14.53 12.69 7.91
N ARG A 387 15.31 11.76 8.47
CA ARG A 387 15.51 11.62 9.94
C ARG A 387 15.92 12.92 10.68
N PRO A 388 16.72 13.85 10.11
CA PRO A 388 16.99 15.14 10.74
C PRO A 388 15.76 16.04 10.93
N PHE A 389 14.67 15.80 10.18
CA PHE A 389 13.50 16.67 10.15
C PHE A 389 12.48 16.38 11.25
N ALA A 390 12.30 15.10 11.62
CA ALA A 390 11.52 14.75 12.80
C ALA A 390 12.20 15.26 14.08
N ALA A 391 13.53 15.13 14.18
CA ALA A 391 14.33 15.71 15.27
C ALA A 391 14.36 17.26 15.27
N MET A 392 14.27 17.91 14.10
CA MET A 392 14.12 19.37 13.99
C MET A 392 12.73 19.85 14.41
N LEU A 393 11.67 19.03 14.24
CA LEU A 393 10.31 19.35 14.65
C LEU A 393 10.06 19.03 16.13
N GLU A 394 10.70 18.02 16.70
CA GLU A 394 10.73 17.76 18.15
C GLU A 394 11.41 18.89 18.93
N ASN A 395 12.37 19.59 18.30
CA ASN A 395 12.93 20.84 18.82
C ASN A 395 12.23 22.06 18.19
N SER A 396 10.89 22.06 18.09
CA SER A 396 10.14 23.19 17.51
C SER A 396 10.47 24.55 18.16
N GLU A 397 10.88 24.56 19.43
CA GLU A 397 11.37 25.76 20.13
C GLU A 397 12.70 26.31 19.57
N LYS A 398 13.50 25.48 18.88
CA LYS A 398 14.75 25.88 18.22
C LYS A 398 14.60 26.12 16.71
N MET A 399 13.44 25.82 16.12
CA MET A 399 13.18 26.06 14.71
C MET A 399 12.89 27.56 14.48
N THR A 400 13.94 28.33 14.27
CA THR A 400 13.79 29.77 14.05
C THR A 400 13.39 30.08 12.61
N PHE A 401 12.65 31.17 12.44
CA PHE A 401 12.34 31.76 11.13
C PHE A 401 13.60 31.91 10.25
N ALA A 402 14.73 32.33 10.85
CA ALA A 402 16.01 32.48 10.16
C ALA A 402 16.49 31.16 9.53
N ARG A 403 16.38 30.05 10.28
CA ARG A 403 16.78 28.73 9.80
C ARG A 403 15.86 28.20 8.70
N LEU A 404 14.55 28.42 8.81
CA LEU A 404 13.60 28.07 7.75
C LEU A 404 13.88 28.82 6.44
N CYS A 405 14.24 30.11 6.53
CA CYS A 405 14.61 30.89 5.36
C CYS A 405 15.94 30.43 4.71
N SER A 406 16.88 29.87 5.49
CA SER A 406 18.19 29.45 4.99
C SER A 406 18.22 28.03 4.39
N LEU A 407 17.13 27.25 4.49
CA LEU A 407 17.08 25.89 3.93
C LEU A 407 17.20 25.90 2.40
N LYS A 408 17.68 24.81 1.80
CA LYS A 408 17.58 24.59 0.33
C LYS A 408 16.11 24.44 -0.08
N SER A 409 15.72 24.93 -1.26
CA SER A 409 14.30 24.97 -1.69
C SER A 409 13.62 23.60 -1.65
N LYS A 410 14.19 22.56 -2.30
CA LYS A 410 13.64 21.19 -2.27
C LYS A 410 13.37 20.65 -0.85
N VAL A 411 14.22 21.03 0.10
CA VAL A 411 14.09 20.63 1.50
C VAL A 411 12.96 21.39 2.19
N PHE A 412 12.93 22.72 2.01
CA PHE A 412 11.87 23.57 2.55
C PHE A 412 10.49 23.16 2.03
N GLU A 413 10.37 22.83 0.75
CA GLU A 413 9.11 22.39 0.14
C GLU A 413 8.56 21.10 0.73
N ARG A 414 9.44 20.11 0.93
CA ARG A 414 9.05 18.85 1.60
C ARG A 414 8.56 19.11 3.02
N LEU A 415 9.24 20.00 3.75
CA LEU A 415 8.84 20.36 5.10
C LEU A 415 7.52 21.14 5.16
N LEU A 416 7.30 22.09 4.25
CA LEU A 416 6.05 22.84 4.18
C LEU A 416 4.87 21.89 3.93
N LYS A 417 5.02 20.97 2.96
CA LYS A 417 4.00 19.94 2.68
C LYS A 417 3.72 19.08 3.90
N LEU A 418 4.76 18.70 4.64
CA LEU A 418 4.62 17.93 5.87
C LEU A 418 3.91 18.70 6.98
N ALA A 419 4.29 19.97 7.19
CA ALA A 419 3.70 20.83 8.19
C ALA A 419 2.20 21.06 7.95
N VAL A 420 1.83 21.24 6.68
CA VAL A 420 0.45 21.37 6.21
C VAL A 420 -0.33 20.06 6.39
N ASN A 421 0.22 18.93 5.93
CA ASN A 421 -0.48 17.64 6.03
C ASN A 421 -0.64 17.14 7.47
N SER A 422 0.25 17.55 8.38
CA SER A 422 0.28 17.05 9.77
C SER A 422 -0.34 18.00 10.78
N ASN A 423 -0.83 19.18 10.34
CA ASN A 423 -1.32 20.28 11.17
C ASN A 423 -0.38 20.58 12.36
N LEU A 424 0.86 20.97 12.04
CA LEU A 424 1.89 21.21 13.06
C LEU A 424 1.71 22.58 13.71
N ALA A 425 1.94 22.67 15.03
CA ALA A 425 1.94 23.94 15.76
C ALA A 425 2.90 25.00 15.17
N GLY A 426 3.95 24.57 14.46
CA GLY A 426 4.91 25.44 13.78
C GLY A 426 4.48 25.92 12.38
N LEU A 427 3.29 25.55 11.88
CA LEU A 427 2.79 25.94 10.56
C LEU A 427 2.87 27.46 10.31
N PRO A 428 2.52 28.37 11.25
CA PRO A 428 2.67 29.81 11.04
C PRO A 428 4.10 30.26 10.69
N LEU A 429 5.13 29.64 11.28
CA LEU A 429 6.54 29.94 10.97
C LEU A 429 6.93 29.48 9.56
N PHE A 430 6.41 28.33 9.12
CA PHE A 430 6.61 27.84 7.75
C PHE A 430 5.95 28.76 6.72
N LEU A 431 4.72 29.20 6.98
CA LEU A 431 3.99 30.13 6.13
C LEU A 431 4.72 31.49 6.07
N LEU A 432 5.19 32.01 7.21
CA LEU A 432 6.02 33.22 7.28
C LEU A 432 7.31 33.07 6.47
N ALA A 433 8.02 31.95 6.64
CA ALA A 433 9.27 31.67 5.93
C ALA A 433 9.06 31.55 4.42
N LEU A 434 7.98 30.90 3.98
CA LEU A 434 7.60 30.84 2.57
C LEU A 434 7.37 32.25 2.00
N LYS A 435 6.64 33.09 2.74
CA LYS A 435 6.39 34.50 2.37
C LYS A 435 7.67 35.32 2.23
N LYS A 436 8.68 35.10 3.08
CA LYS A 436 9.99 35.78 3.00
C LYS A 436 10.88 35.25 1.88
N ARG A 437 10.81 33.96 1.57
CA ARG A 437 11.61 33.32 0.51
C ARG A 437 11.19 33.78 -0.89
N GLY A 438 10.06 34.46 -1.03
CA GLY A 438 9.69 35.21 -2.25
C GLY A 438 9.34 34.36 -3.47
N PHE A 439 9.32 33.03 -3.32
CA PHE A 439 9.02 32.09 -4.41
C PHE A 439 7.95 31.11 -3.94
N THR A 440 6.76 31.19 -4.52
CA THR A 440 5.76 30.12 -4.49
C THR A 440 5.58 29.63 -5.93
N PRO A 441 6.27 28.54 -6.33
CA PRO A 441 5.89 27.78 -7.50
C PRO A 441 4.38 27.57 -7.55
N ALA A 442 3.77 27.66 -8.73
CA ALA A 442 2.32 27.44 -8.91
C ALA A 442 1.84 26.12 -8.26
N SER A 443 2.71 25.11 -8.21
CA SER A 443 2.48 23.84 -7.55
C SER A 443 2.34 23.91 -6.02
N HIS A 444 2.98 24.85 -5.33
CA HIS A 444 2.79 25.05 -3.89
C HIS A 444 1.52 25.84 -3.60
N LEU A 445 1.20 26.83 -4.42
CA LEU A 445 -0.08 27.54 -4.32
C LEU A 445 -1.25 26.58 -4.56
N ALA A 446 -1.15 25.69 -5.55
CA ALA A 446 -2.14 24.64 -5.81
C ALA A 446 -2.32 23.72 -4.60
N PHE A 447 -1.20 23.23 -4.05
CA PHE A 447 -1.21 22.36 -2.88
C PHE A 447 -1.81 23.04 -1.63
N LEU A 448 -1.40 24.27 -1.33
CA LEU A 448 -1.92 25.05 -0.20
C LEU A 448 -3.40 25.40 -0.40
N PHE A 449 -3.79 25.78 -1.62
CA PHE A 449 -5.19 26.06 -1.97
C PHE A 449 -6.08 24.84 -1.75
N GLN A 450 -5.67 23.65 -2.18
CA GLN A 450 -6.42 22.41 -1.93
C GLN A 450 -6.59 22.12 -0.44
N LYS A 451 -5.59 22.46 0.38
CA LYS A 451 -5.61 22.21 1.83
C LYS A 451 -6.32 23.30 2.62
N SER A 452 -6.47 24.50 2.06
CA SER A 452 -7.15 25.63 2.70
C SER A 452 -8.60 25.35 3.11
N PHE A 453 -9.31 24.48 2.39
CA PHE A 453 -10.70 24.13 2.71
C PHE A 453 -10.86 23.36 4.02
N ALA A 454 -9.76 22.77 4.53
CA ALA A 454 -9.75 22.01 5.78
C ALA A 454 -9.07 22.78 6.94
N ASP A 455 -8.45 23.94 6.68
CA ASP A 455 -7.64 24.67 7.66
C ASP A 455 -7.68 26.19 7.44
N GLN A 456 -8.23 26.92 8.41
CA GLN A 456 -8.39 28.37 8.37
C GLN A 456 -7.06 29.13 8.27
N GLN A 457 -6.00 28.66 8.93
CA GLN A 457 -4.70 29.35 8.90
C GLN A 457 -4.08 29.28 7.51
N ILE A 458 -4.24 28.14 6.82
CA ILE A 458 -3.81 27.97 5.44
C ILE A 458 -4.65 28.83 4.50
N GLN A 459 -5.97 28.89 4.73
CA GLN A 459 -6.89 29.73 3.97
C GLN A 459 -6.50 31.21 4.05
N ASP A 460 -6.31 31.74 5.26
CA ASP A 460 -5.92 33.14 5.49
C ASP A 460 -4.56 33.45 4.84
N PHE A 461 -3.63 32.50 4.89
CA PHE A 461 -2.33 32.65 4.25
C PHE A 461 -2.43 32.70 2.72
N VAL A 462 -3.19 31.78 2.11
CA VAL A 462 -3.44 31.75 0.66
C VAL A 462 -4.11 33.05 0.21
N LEU A 463 -5.08 33.56 0.97
CA LEU A 463 -5.68 34.89 0.72
C LEU A 463 -4.63 36.01 0.77
N SER A 464 -3.74 36.00 1.78
CA SER A 464 -2.70 37.02 1.91
C SER A 464 -1.68 36.99 0.76
N LEU A 465 -1.42 35.81 0.17
CA LEU A 465 -0.58 35.68 -1.01
C LEU A 465 -1.29 36.22 -2.24
N PHE A 466 -2.57 35.89 -2.41
CA PHE A 466 -3.38 36.46 -3.48
C PHE A 466 -3.39 37.99 -3.43
N GLU A 467 -3.58 38.60 -2.27
CA GLU A 467 -3.56 40.06 -2.14
C GLU A 467 -2.20 40.70 -2.44
N LYS A 468 -1.11 40.01 -2.11
CA LYS A 468 0.25 40.52 -2.33
C LYS A 468 0.71 40.38 -3.79
N TYR A 469 0.25 39.36 -4.50
CA TYR A 469 0.77 38.98 -5.82
C TYR A 469 -0.29 39.05 -6.93
N GLU A 470 -1.23 39.99 -6.86
CA GLU A 470 -2.30 40.19 -7.85
C GLU A 470 -1.79 40.23 -9.30
N SER A 471 -0.56 40.72 -9.53
CA SER A 471 0.03 40.97 -10.84
C SER A 471 1.15 40.01 -11.29
N GLU A 472 1.54 39.01 -10.49
CA GLU A 472 2.83 38.30 -10.66
C GLU A 472 2.74 36.78 -10.93
N HIS A 473 1.54 36.18 -11.01
CA HIS A 473 1.39 34.73 -11.16
C HIS A 473 0.54 34.31 -12.37
N ASP A 474 0.83 33.11 -12.90
CA ASP A 474 0.04 32.40 -13.92
C ASP A 474 -1.11 31.65 -13.22
N TYR A 475 -2.13 32.42 -12.82
CA TYR A 475 -3.32 31.93 -12.11
C TYR A 475 -4.17 31.01 -12.99
N ILE A 476 -4.04 31.14 -14.30
CA ILE A 476 -4.63 30.22 -15.27
C ILE A 476 -4.01 28.83 -15.15
N ASP A 477 -2.67 28.73 -15.11
CA ASP A 477 -2.00 27.46 -14.87
C ASP A 477 -2.35 26.85 -13.50
N LEU A 478 -2.54 27.69 -12.49
CA LEU A 478 -3.03 27.24 -11.18
C LEU A 478 -4.44 26.60 -11.29
N LEU A 479 -5.38 27.24 -11.99
CA LEU A 479 -6.71 26.69 -12.24
C LEU A 479 -6.67 25.38 -13.04
N ASN A 480 -5.83 25.31 -14.09
CA ASN A 480 -5.64 24.10 -14.90
C ASN A 480 -5.13 22.91 -14.08
N ASN A 481 -4.26 23.17 -13.10
CA ASN A 481 -3.69 22.12 -12.23
C ASN A 481 -4.62 21.71 -11.08
N LEU A 482 -5.65 22.49 -10.77
CA LEU A 482 -6.70 22.14 -9.81
C LEU A 482 -7.76 21.30 -10.51
N ALA A 483 -7.49 20.02 -10.73
CA ALA A 483 -8.34 19.03 -11.41
C ALA A 483 -9.77 18.84 -10.83
N VAL A 484 -10.17 19.63 -9.82
CA VAL A 484 -11.43 19.55 -9.08
C VAL A 484 -12.41 20.66 -9.47
N LEU A 485 -11.99 21.64 -10.29
CA LEU A 485 -12.79 22.83 -10.60
C LEU A 485 -13.39 22.79 -12.02
N GLU A 486 -14.22 21.80 -12.36
CA GLU A 486 -14.90 21.67 -13.67
C GLU A 486 -15.70 22.92 -14.13
N ARG A 487 -15.90 23.90 -13.24
CA ARG A 487 -16.72 25.11 -13.49
C ARG A 487 -15.95 26.32 -14.01
N TRP A 488 -14.62 26.36 -13.94
CA TRP A 488 -13.87 27.56 -14.37
C TRP A 488 -13.79 27.70 -15.90
N GLU A 489 -13.85 26.58 -16.64
CA GLU A 489 -13.84 26.53 -18.11
C GLU A 489 -15.07 27.21 -18.76
N GLY A 490 -16.16 27.38 -18.00
CA GLY A 490 -17.37 28.10 -18.42
C GLY A 490 -17.23 29.63 -18.50
N LEU A 491 -16.06 30.20 -18.15
CA LEU A 491 -15.74 31.61 -18.34
C LEU A 491 -15.70 31.94 -19.84
N THR A 492 -16.82 32.41 -20.38
CA THR A 492 -16.97 32.68 -21.82
C THR A 492 -16.37 34.03 -22.23
N TYR A 493 -15.61 34.02 -23.32
CA TYR A 493 -15.18 35.23 -24.04
C TYR A 493 -16.27 35.61 -25.06
N LEU A 494 -16.76 36.84 -25.01
CA LEU A 494 -17.65 37.39 -26.05
C LEU A 494 -16.89 38.46 -26.86
N GLU A 495 -16.63 38.16 -28.13
CA GLU A 495 -16.11 39.12 -29.10
C GLU A 495 -17.29 39.73 -29.86
N ARG A 496 -17.54 41.04 -29.73
CA ARG A 496 -18.57 41.73 -30.52
C ARG A 496 -17.90 42.73 -31.45
N ALA A 497 -17.97 42.48 -32.75
CA ALA A 497 -17.60 43.45 -33.77
C ALA A 497 -18.74 44.47 -33.94
N TRP A 498 -18.43 45.77 -33.97
CA TRP A 498 -19.41 46.81 -34.31
C TRP A 498 -19.61 46.85 -35.84
N PRO A 499 -20.83 47.05 -36.37
CA PRO A 499 -21.00 47.42 -37.77
C PRO A 499 -20.21 48.68 -38.11
N PRO A 500 -19.65 48.79 -39.34
CA PRO A 500 -18.82 49.92 -39.71
C PRO A 500 -19.63 51.22 -39.78
N THR A 501 -19.51 52.08 -38.78
CA THR A 501 -19.94 53.48 -38.86
C THR A 501 -18.88 54.32 -39.58
N ARG A 502 -19.27 54.98 -40.67
CA ARG A 502 -18.40 55.88 -41.45
C ARG A 502 -17.87 57.02 -40.56
N GLY A 503 -16.56 57.22 -40.58
CA GLY A 503 -15.91 58.45 -40.09
C GLY A 503 -15.14 58.37 -38.77
N ILE A 504 -15.20 57.26 -38.01
CA ILE A 504 -14.45 57.13 -36.75
C ILE A 504 -13.59 55.86 -36.79
N ARG A 505 -12.25 56.00 -36.77
CA ARG A 505 -11.33 54.88 -36.52
C ARG A 505 -11.34 54.57 -35.03
N LEU A 506 -12.19 53.62 -34.61
CA LEU A 506 -12.05 52.98 -33.30
C LEU A 506 -11.18 51.70 -33.43
N PRO A 507 -10.29 51.41 -32.46
CA PRO A 507 -9.48 50.19 -32.47
C PRO A 507 -10.35 48.93 -32.34
N ARG A 508 -9.97 47.87 -33.07
CA ARG A 508 -10.81 46.67 -33.36
C ARG A 508 -11.11 45.72 -32.21
N TYR A 509 -10.65 45.96 -30.97
CA TYR A 509 -10.92 45.04 -29.86
C TYR A 509 -11.07 45.77 -28.52
N ARG A 510 -12.19 45.52 -27.82
CA ARG A 510 -12.35 45.74 -26.37
C ARG A 510 -12.71 44.39 -25.74
N GLY A 511 -11.84 43.80 -24.94
CA GLY A 511 -12.11 42.55 -24.23
C GLY A 511 -12.72 42.82 -22.85
N TRP A 512 -13.68 41.99 -22.43
CA TRP A 512 -14.30 42.01 -21.10
C TRP A 512 -14.23 40.63 -20.45
N PHE A 513 -14.22 40.59 -19.12
CA PHE A 513 -14.45 39.38 -18.33
C PHE A 513 -15.70 39.60 -17.49
N ARG A 514 -16.52 38.55 -17.36
CA ARG A 514 -17.73 38.58 -16.53
C ARG A 514 -17.63 37.45 -15.51
N ALA A 515 -17.10 37.76 -14.34
CA ALA A 515 -17.36 36.98 -13.13
C ALA A 515 -18.37 37.77 -12.29
N SER A 516 -19.34 37.10 -11.65
CA SER A 516 -20.22 37.77 -10.68
C SER A 516 -20.00 37.19 -9.29
N VAL A 517 -19.79 38.06 -8.32
CA VAL A 517 -19.75 37.72 -6.90
C VAL A 517 -20.92 38.45 -6.24
N LYS A 518 -21.85 37.70 -5.63
CA LYS A 518 -23.06 38.27 -4.98
C LYS A 518 -23.86 39.20 -5.91
N GLY A 519 -24.01 38.84 -7.18
CA GLY A 519 -24.75 39.64 -8.18
C GLY A 519 -24.04 40.91 -8.68
N LYS A 520 -22.83 41.24 -8.18
CA LYS A 520 -22.00 42.33 -8.71
C LYS A 520 -20.99 41.78 -9.73
N PHE A 521 -20.93 42.42 -10.91
CA PHE A 521 -19.98 42.07 -11.96
C PHE A 521 -18.56 42.54 -11.61
N LEU A 522 -17.60 41.62 -11.65
CA LEU A 522 -16.17 41.88 -11.57
C LEU A 522 -15.65 42.01 -13.00
N GLY A 523 -15.57 43.24 -13.49
CA GLY A 523 -14.95 43.58 -14.77
C GLY A 523 -13.86 44.62 -14.56
N VAL A 524 -12.72 44.49 -15.26
CA VAL A 524 -11.69 45.52 -15.34
C VAL A 524 -11.76 46.11 -16.75
N GLU A 525 -11.81 47.43 -16.88
CA GLU A 525 -11.77 48.14 -18.17
C GLU A 525 -10.30 48.34 -18.62
N PRO A 526 -9.81 47.67 -19.68
CA PRO A 526 -8.53 48.05 -20.26
C PRO A 526 -8.80 49.07 -21.37
N ARG A 527 -8.43 50.33 -21.15
CA ARG A 527 -8.39 51.33 -22.23
C ARG A 527 -7.26 50.95 -23.22
N GLY A 528 -7.64 50.36 -24.36
CA GLY A 528 -6.85 50.33 -25.60
C GLY A 528 -5.51 49.59 -25.59
N ALA A 529 -5.47 48.30 -25.24
CA ALA A 529 -4.20 47.58 -25.10
C ALA A 529 -4.00 46.40 -26.12
N PRO A 530 -2.77 46.17 -26.63
CA PRO A 530 -2.42 45.14 -27.64
C PRO A 530 -2.47 43.69 -27.09
N SER A 531 -2.21 42.67 -27.92
CA SER A 531 -2.40 41.21 -27.65
C SER A 531 -1.91 40.71 -26.27
N GLY A 532 -0.82 41.25 -25.73
CA GLY A 532 -0.34 40.95 -24.37
C GLY A 532 -1.31 41.31 -23.24
N ALA A 533 -2.25 42.23 -23.48
CA ALA A 533 -3.30 42.60 -22.55
C ALA A 533 -4.36 41.51 -22.39
N ARG A 534 -4.62 40.68 -23.42
CA ARG A 534 -5.59 39.58 -23.32
C ARG A 534 -5.18 38.55 -22.26
N LYS A 535 -3.89 38.19 -22.20
CA LYS A 535 -3.37 37.29 -21.16
C LYS A 535 -3.55 37.93 -19.78
N ARG A 536 -3.13 39.18 -19.60
CA ARG A 536 -3.26 39.90 -18.30
C ARG A 536 -4.69 39.97 -17.78
N VAL A 537 -5.68 40.16 -18.65
CA VAL A 537 -7.08 40.23 -18.19
C VAL A 537 -7.61 38.83 -17.85
N LYS A 538 -7.18 37.77 -18.54
CA LYS A 538 -7.47 36.38 -18.13
C LYS A 538 -6.88 36.05 -16.75
N GLU A 539 -5.64 36.44 -16.49
CA GLU A 539 -5.01 36.24 -15.18
C GLU A 539 -5.79 36.93 -14.06
N LYS A 540 -6.24 38.17 -14.28
CA LYS A 540 -7.04 38.90 -13.30
C LYS A 540 -8.41 38.25 -13.03
N ALA A 541 -9.03 37.67 -14.05
CA ALA A 541 -10.28 36.95 -13.87
C ALA A 541 -10.08 35.62 -13.13
N ALA A 542 -9.02 34.87 -13.46
CA ALA A 542 -8.63 33.66 -12.76
C ALA A 542 -8.34 33.93 -11.28
N PHE A 543 -7.61 35.01 -10.99
CA PHE A 543 -7.36 35.52 -9.65
C PHE A 543 -8.65 35.80 -8.86
N ALA A 544 -9.55 36.60 -9.46
CA ALA A 544 -10.81 36.97 -8.83
C ALA A 544 -11.71 35.75 -8.54
N PHE A 545 -11.73 34.77 -9.47
CA PHE A 545 -12.43 33.50 -9.31
C PHE A 545 -11.87 32.69 -8.13
N LEU A 546 -10.55 32.48 -8.08
CA LEU A 546 -9.89 31.73 -7.01
C LEU A 546 -10.12 32.38 -5.64
N LYS A 547 -10.03 33.71 -5.54
CA LYS A 547 -10.28 34.45 -4.30
C LYS A 547 -11.73 34.30 -3.83
N ALA A 548 -12.71 34.47 -4.74
CA ALA A 548 -14.13 34.32 -4.44
C ALA A 548 -14.50 32.90 -4.02
N TYR A 549 -13.97 31.90 -4.74
CA TYR A 549 -14.17 30.49 -4.42
C TYR A 549 -13.66 30.13 -3.03
N LEU A 550 -12.47 30.64 -2.67
CA LEU A 550 -11.85 30.35 -1.39
C LEU A 550 -12.61 30.94 -0.19
N ILE A 551 -13.29 32.09 -0.34
CA ILE A 551 -14.08 32.71 0.74
C ILE A 551 -15.55 32.24 0.76
N GLY A 552 -15.91 31.22 -0.02
CA GLY A 552 -17.27 30.67 -0.06
C GLY A 552 -18.31 31.58 -0.71
N ASP A 553 -17.88 32.60 -1.46
CA ASP A 553 -18.79 33.46 -2.20
C ASP A 553 -19.33 32.71 -3.43
N LEU A 554 -20.66 32.59 -3.55
CA LEU A 554 -21.34 31.83 -4.61
C LEU A 554 -20.85 32.25 -6.01
N VAL A 555 -20.14 31.35 -6.69
CA VAL A 555 -19.69 31.53 -8.07
C VAL A 555 -20.64 30.76 -8.99
N GLU A 556 -21.71 31.41 -9.45
CA GLU A 556 -22.60 30.82 -10.47
C GLU A 556 -22.06 31.14 -11.87
N ALA A 557 -21.73 30.11 -12.64
CA ALA A 557 -21.59 30.21 -14.08
C ALA A 557 -23.00 30.24 -14.70
N ASN A 558 -23.68 31.40 -14.63
CA ASN A 558 -25.01 31.54 -15.21
C ASN A 558 -24.91 31.59 -16.74
N TRP A 559 -25.22 30.46 -17.38
CA TRP A 559 -25.53 30.36 -18.81
C TRP A 559 -26.93 30.94 -19.06
N ARG A 560 -27.03 32.05 -19.79
CA ARG A 560 -28.27 32.43 -20.49
C ARG A 560 -27.94 32.93 -21.89
N TRP A 561 -28.30 32.13 -22.90
CA TRP A 561 -28.58 32.64 -24.24
C TRP A 561 -29.95 33.32 -24.21
N GLY A 562 -30.04 34.54 -24.71
CA GLY A 562 -31.29 35.28 -24.80
C GLY A 562 -31.11 36.66 -25.43
N LEU A 563 -31.16 36.66 -26.78
CA LEU A 563 -31.34 37.75 -27.76
C LEU A 563 -30.38 38.94 -27.74
#